data_AF-A0A1D2VNG6-F1
#
_entry.id   AF-A0A1D2VNG6-F1
#
_cell.length_a   1.000
_cell.length_b   1.000
_cell.length_c   1.000
_cell.angle_alpha   90.00
_cell.angle_beta   90.00
_cell.angle_gamma   90.00
#
_symmetry.space_group_name_H-M   'P 1'
#
loop_
_entity.id
_entity.type
_entity.pdbx_description
1 polymer ?
#
loop_
_entity_poly.entity_id
_entity_poly.type
_entity_poly.pdbx_seq_one_letter_code
_entity_poly.pdbx_strand_id
1 'polypeptide(L)'
;MSLSNAELKAQISARLVESGEYDTILTFLKERLYECGWYDEVKLLANSEISNEDNLNFNRINFVLEPKAMDLVPDGVKKESLVKIAEFLESIIE
;
A
#
# COMPACT_ATOMS: atom_id res chain seq x y z
N MET A 1 12.11 -4.42 -30.66
CA MET A 1 12.75 -4.29 -29.33
C MET A 1 11.71 -4.69 -28.31
N SER A 2 11.91 -5.79 -27.56
CA SER A 2 10.98 -6.11 -26.48
C SER A 2 11.20 -5.13 -25.34
N LEU A 3 10.13 -4.55 -24.83
CA LEU A 3 10.16 -3.78 -23.58
C LEU A 3 10.70 -4.66 -22.47
N SER A 4 11.59 -4.13 -21.65
CA SER A 4 11.97 -4.78 -20.40
C SER A 4 10.78 -4.80 -19.44
N ASN A 5 10.73 -5.79 -18.55
CA ASN A 5 9.66 -5.87 -17.54
C ASN A 5 9.54 -4.60 -16.69
N ALA A 6 10.66 -3.88 -16.47
CA ALA A 6 10.68 -2.61 -15.74
C ALA A 6 9.98 -1.49 -16.53
N GLU A 7 10.26 -1.37 -17.82
CA GLU A 7 9.61 -0.38 -18.69
C GLU A 7 8.12 -0.65 -18.86
N LEU A 8 7.74 -1.93 -18.97
CA LEU A 8 6.33 -2.33 -19.02
C LEU A 8 5.60 -1.96 -17.72
N LYS A 9 6.20 -2.26 -16.55
CA LYS A 9 5.63 -1.89 -15.25
C LYS A 9 5.49 -0.37 -15.11
N ALA A 10 6.47 0.40 -15.58
CA ALA A 10 6.40 1.86 -15.54
C ALA A 10 5.25 2.41 -16.41
N GLN A 11 5.06 1.88 -17.62
CA GLN A 11 3.96 2.29 -18.51
C GLN A 11 2.58 1.94 -17.92
N ILE A 12 2.45 0.75 -17.33
CA ILE A 12 1.23 0.33 -16.64
C ILE A 12 0.94 1.29 -15.47
N SER A 13 1.96 1.62 -14.68
CA SER A 13 1.83 2.52 -13.53
C SER A 13 1.44 3.93 -13.97
N ALA A 14 1.98 4.42 -15.09
CA ALA A 14 1.59 5.71 -15.66
C ALA A 14 0.12 5.71 -16.09
N ARG A 15 -0.33 4.66 -16.81
CA ARG A 15 -1.75 4.52 -17.20
C ARG A 15 -2.70 4.42 -16.02
N LEU A 16 -2.31 3.70 -14.96
CA LEU A 16 -3.05 3.62 -13.70
C LEU A 16 -3.36 5.02 -13.14
N VAL A 17 -2.37 5.91 -13.18
CA VAL A 17 -2.50 7.27 -12.66
C VAL A 17 -3.29 8.15 -13.63
N GLU A 18 -3.01 8.08 -14.93
CA GLU A 18 -3.69 8.89 -15.96
C GLU A 18 -5.18 8.56 -16.08
N SER A 19 -5.58 7.30 -15.86
CA SER A 19 -7.00 6.91 -15.88
C SER A 19 -7.75 7.29 -14.60
N GLY A 20 -7.05 7.68 -13.53
CA GLY A 20 -7.64 7.91 -12.20
C GLY A 20 -7.90 6.62 -11.41
N GLU A 21 -7.67 5.44 -11.99
CA GLU A 21 -7.91 4.15 -11.32
C GLU A 21 -6.95 3.89 -10.16
N TYR A 22 -5.75 4.50 -10.21
CA TYR A 22 -4.84 4.49 -9.07
C TYR A 22 -5.50 5.08 -7.81
N ASP A 23 -6.18 6.22 -7.93
CA ASP A 23 -6.84 6.87 -6.80
C ASP A 23 -8.06 6.06 -6.33
N THR A 24 -8.78 5.42 -7.25
CA THR A 24 -9.87 4.49 -6.93
C THR A 24 -9.38 3.30 -6.10
N ILE A 25 -8.32 2.62 -6.56
CA ILE A 25 -7.72 1.46 -5.87
C ILE A 25 -7.12 1.90 -4.53
N LEU A 26 -6.46 3.06 -4.49
CA LEU A 26 -5.88 3.60 -3.26
C LEU A 26 -6.96 3.93 -2.23
N THR A 27 -8.08 4.52 -2.66
CA THR A 27 -9.21 4.84 -1.77
C THR A 27 -9.83 3.57 -1.22
N PHE A 28 -10.08 2.58 -2.07
CA PHE A 28 -10.58 1.27 -1.65
C PHE A 28 -9.66 0.59 -0.62
N LEU A 29 -8.35 0.58 -0.86
CA LEU A 29 -7.39 0.03 0.09
C LEU A 29 -7.43 0.78 1.43
N LYS A 30 -7.47 2.12 1.41
CA LYS A 30 -7.55 2.93 2.63
C LYS A 30 -8.82 2.64 3.43
N GLU A 31 -9.96 2.52 2.76
CA GLU A 31 -11.24 2.16 3.39
C GLU A 31 -11.14 0.79 4.05
N ARG A 32 -10.61 -0.22 3.35
CA ARG A 32 -10.45 -1.57 3.91
C ARG A 32 -9.50 -1.62 5.11
N LEU A 33 -8.37 -0.91 5.04
CA LEU A 33 -7.44 -0.81 6.16
C LEU A 33 -8.06 -0.08 7.37
N TYR A 34 -8.93 0.90 7.12
CA TYR A 34 -9.66 1.58 8.18
C TYR A 34 -10.73 0.66 8.80
N GLU A 35 -11.56 0.02 7.97
CA GLU A 35 -12.63 -0.88 8.41
C GLU A 35 -12.12 -2.09 9.20
N CYS A 36 -10.95 -2.63 8.83
CA CYS A 36 -10.36 -3.77 9.54
C CYS A 36 -9.57 -3.36 10.78
N GLY A 37 -9.52 -2.07 11.14
CA GLY A 37 -8.82 -1.56 12.32
C GLY A 37 -7.31 -1.41 12.18
N TRP A 38 -6.74 -1.67 11.00
CA TRP A 38 -5.29 -1.62 10.77
C TRP A 38 -4.70 -0.24 11.09
N TYR A 39 -5.42 0.84 10.74
CA TYR A 39 -4.95 2.20 10.99
C TYR A 39 -4.77 2.48 12.49
N ASP A 40 -5.69 2.00 13.32
CA ASP A 40 -5.64 2.16 14.77
C ASP A 40 -4.51 1.31 15.37
N GLU A 41 -4.32 0.07 14.90
CA GLU A 41 -3.22 -0.79 15.35
C GLU A 41 -1.85 -0.20 15.02
N VAL A 42 -1.66 0.31 13.79
CA VAL A 42 -0.41 0.97 13.39
C VAL A 42 -0.16 2.23 14.20
N LYS A 43 -1.21 3.00 14.51
CA LYS A 43 -1.10 4.19 15.36
C LYS A 43 -0.70 3.83 16.80
N LEU A 44 -1.27 2.76 17.36
CA LEU A 44 -0.88 2.25 18.67
C LEU A 44 0.59 1.81 18.69
N LEU A 45 1.02 1.11 17.64
CA LEU A 45 2.40 0.69 17.48
C LEU A 45 3.35 1.89 17.40
N ALA A 46 3.02 2.89 16.58
CA ALA A 46 3.79 4.12 16.44
C ALA A 46 3.93 4.87 17.78
N ASN A 47 2.84 4.99 18.54
CA ASN A 47 2.88 5.63 19.87
C ASN A 47 3.76 4.85 20.85
N SER A 48 3.77 3.52 20.77
CA SER A 48 4.65 2.69 21.60
C SER A 48 6.12 2.89 21.23
N GLU A 49 6.46 2.93 19.94
CA GLU A 49 7.85 3.20 19.50
C GLU A 49 8.31 4.60 19.91
N ILE A 50 7.45 5.62 19.76
CA ILE A 50 7.71 7.00 20.19
C ILE A 50 7.96 7.08 21.69
N SER A 51 7.17 6.36 22.49
CA SER A 51 7.29 6.40 23.96
C SER A 51 8.54 5.68 24.48
N ASN A 52 9.14 4.80 23.68
CA ASN A 52 10.33 4.03 24.04
C ASN A 52 11.63 4.65 23.51
N GLU A 53 11.56 5.75 22.74
CA GLU A 53 12.71 6.43 22.13
C GLU A 53 12.95 7.78 22.81
N ASP A 54 14.11 7.94 23.45
CA ASP A 54 14.52 9.22 24.05
C ASP A 54 14.83 10.31 23.01
N ASN A 55 15.16 9.92 21.76
CA ASN A 55 15.50 10.84 20.69
C ASN A 55 14.65 10.60 19.44
N LEU A 56 13.48 11.24 19.41
CA LEU A 56 12.50 11.09 18.33
C LEU A 56 13.09 11.43 16.97
N ASN A 57 13.28 10.40 16.15
CA ASN A 57 13.68 10.51 14.76
C ASN A 57 12.68 9.79 13.85
N PHE A 58 12.02 10.55 12.98
CA PHE A 58 11.01 10.00 12.07
C PHE A 58 11.55 8.86 11.20
N ASN A 59 12.74 9.01 10.61
CA ASN A 59 13.30 7.99 9.72
C ASN A 59 13.57 6.69 10.47
N ARG A 60 14.03 6.78 11.72
CA ARG A 60 14.26 5.61 12.58
C ARG A 60 12.96 4.91 12.94
N ILE A 61 11.96 5.67 13.39
CA ILE A 61 10.64 5.14 13.74
C ILE A 61 10.00 4.50 12.51
N ASN A 62 10.02 5.17 11.35
CA ASN A 62 9.48 4.64 10.11
C ASN A 62 10.17 3.33 9.70
N PHE A 63 11.50 3.26 9.79
CA PHE A 63 12.26 2.06 9.47
C PHE A 63 11.84 0.82 10.30
N VAL A 64 11.43 1.03 11.56
CA VAL A 64 10.95 -0.05 12.45
C VAL A 64 9.46 -0.31 12.26
N LEU A 65 8.67 0.75 12.06
CA LEU A 65 7.21 0.71 11.97
C LEU A 65 6.73 0.12 10.63
N GLU A 66 7.35 0.49 9.52
CA GLU A 66 6.95 0.10 8.17
C GLU A 66 6.82 -1.43 7.97
N PRO A 67 7.82 -2.28 8.29
CA PRO A 67 7.66 -3.72 8.12
C PRO A 67 6.57 -4.30 9.03
N LYS A 68 6.44 -3.82 10.27
CA LYS A 68 5.39 -4.27 11.20
C LYS A 68 4.01 -3.87 10.69
N ALA A 69 3.86 -2.66 10.15
CA ALA A 69 2.62 -2.20 9.55
C ALA A 69 2.26 -3.04 8.31
N MET A 70 3.23 -3.41 7.48
CA MET A 70 3.02 -4.30 6.33
C MET A 70 2.57 -5.71 6.74
N ASP A 71 3.12 -6.24 7.83
CA ASP A 71 2.76 -7.57 8.36
C ASP A 71 1.37 -7.59 9.01
N LEU A 72 0.90 -6.45 9.53
CA LEU A 72 -0.44 -6.30 10.11
C LEU A 72 -1.56 -6.27 9.07
N VAL A 73 -1.25 -6.10 7.77
CA VAL A 73 -2.29 -6.08 6.73
C VAL A 73 -2.95 -7.46 6.63
N PRO A 74 -4.27 -7.57 6.87
CA PRO A 74 -4.93 -8.87 6.81
C PRO A 74 -4.87 -9.47 5.40
N ASP A 75 -4.69 -10.79 5.31
CA ASP A 75 -4.66 -11.51 4.03
C ASP A 75 -5.91 -11.26 3.17
N GLY A 76 -7.07 -11.08 3.80
CA GLY A 76 -8.32 -10.75 3.11
C GLY A 76 -8.22 -9.41 2.37
N VAL A 77 -7.78 -8.35 3.06
CA VAL A 77 -7.58 -7.02 2.49
C VAL A 77 -6.55 -7.06 1.37
N LYS A 78 -5.41 -7.73 1.59
CA LYS A 78 -4.36 -7.88 0.59
C LYS A 78 -4.88 -8.57 -0.68
N LYS A 79 -5.65 -9.67 -0.53
CA LYS A 79 -6.25 -10.39 -1.66
C LYS A 79 -7.26 -9.52 -2.40
N GLU A 80 -8.18 -8.86 -1.69
CA GLU A 80 -9.17 -7.97 -2.30
C GLU A 80 -8.52 -6.85 -3.12
N SER A 81 -7.49 -6.19 -2.56
CA SER A 81 -6.76 -5.14 -3.28
C SER A 81 -5.99 -5.68 -4.49
N LEU A 82 -5.38 -6.87 -4.39
CA LEU A 82 -4.69 -7.51 -5.53
C LEU A 82 -5.67 -7.88 -6.65
N VAL A 83 -6.87 -8.36 -6.31
CA VAL A 83 -7.91 -8.63 -7.31
C VAL A 83 -8.30 -7.35 -8.03
N LYS A 84 -8.50 -6.24 -7.32
CA LYS A 84 -8.80 -4.94 -7.94
C LYS A 84 -7.71 -4.46 -8.90
N ILE A 85 -6.45 -4.64 -8.52
CA ILE A 85 -5.32 -4.32 -9.40
C ILE A 85 -5.33 -5.24 -10.63
N ALA A 86 -5.58 -6.55 -10.45
CA ALA A 86 -5.63 -7.51 -11.56
C ALA A 86 -6.78 -7.21 -12.54
N GLU A 87 -7.98 -6.93 -12.03
CA GLU A 87 -9.15 -6.51 -12.83
C GLU A 87 -8.82 -5.27 -13.69
N PHE A 88 -8.10 -4.30 -13.11
CA PHE A 88 -7.66 -3.13 -13.85
C PHE A 88 -6.63 -3.47 -14.93
N LEU A 89 -5.63 -4.30 -14.62
CA LEU A 89 -4.63 -4.72 -15.60
C LEU A 89 -5.27 -5.46 -16.78
N GLU A 90 -6.24 -6.34 -16.51
CA GLU A 90 -7.02 -7.03 -17.54
C GLU A 90 -7.81 -6.06 -18.42
N SER A 91 -8.28 -4.93 -17.87
CA SER A 91 -8.97 -3.91 -18.66
C SER A 91 -8.07 -3.10 -19.60
N ILE A 92 -6.75 -3.07 -19.37
CA ILE A 92 -5.79 -2.36 -20.23
C ILE A 92 -5.13 -3.29 -21.25
N ILE A 93 -4.96 -4.57 -20.90
CA ILE A 93 -4.28 -5.55 -21.73
C ILE A 93 -5.33 -6.19 -22.65
N GLU A 94 -5.46 -5.66 -23.87
CA GLU A 94 -6.06 -6.39 -25.02
C GLU A 94 -5.12 -7.47 -25.56
#